data_AF-A0A836TPB5-F1
#
_entry.id   AF-A0A836TPB5-F1
#
_cell.length_a   1.000
_cell.length_b   1.000
_cell.length_c   1.000
_cell.angle_alpha   90.00
_cell.angle_beta   90.00
_cell.angle_gamma   90.00
#
_symmetry.space_group_name_H-M   'P 1'
#
loop_
_entity.id
_entity.type
_entity.pdbx_description
1 polymer ?
#
loop_
_entity_poly.entity_id
_entity_poly.type
_entity_poly.pdbx_seq_one_letter_code
_entity_poly.pdbx_strand_id
1 'polypeptide(L)'
;VMLLVYDPAVFQYKFAMLLIAASSFVQAVSFVLMRRVEGVGVFEMQGWMAVVSALCLGAITLLFEQNQIAGLVASGWVGAGAIFYNAVAVSLIGHGGMYYLIQKYPVTRVAPLWLLAPVWGTVGGVIFLGDTVTLLMAVGGLITLGGVWAITMAQAKSDSRATTEAEVSSEIL
;
A
#
# COMPACT_ATOMS: atom_id res chain seq x y z
N VAL A 1 -4.02 6.38 16.14
CA VAL A 1 -3.80 7.34 15.02
C VAL A 1 -3.83 8.80 15.47
N MET A 2 -4.92 9.32 16.06
CA MET A 2 -4.96 10.71 16.54
C MET A 2 -3.84 11.09 17.52
N LEU A 3 -3.49 10.21 18.45
CA LEU A 3 -2.40 10.43 19.42
C LEU A 3 -1.00 10.50 18.80
N LEU A 4 -0.79 9.94 17.61
CA LEU A 4 0.50 9.90 16.91
C LEU A 4 0.64 11.05 15.89
N VAL A 5 -0.48 11.60 15.42
CA VAL A 5 -0.57 12.54 14.28
C VAL A 5 -0.92 13.97 14.73
N TYR A 6 -1.40 14.14 15.97
CA TYR A 6 -1.75 15.46 16.49
C TYR A 6 -0.51 16.30 16.77
N ASP A 7 -0.06 17.03 15.76
CA ASP A 7 0.88 18.13 15.87
C ASP A 7 0.18 19.42 15.37
N PRO A 8 -0.08 20.42 16.24
CA PRO A 8 -0.72 21.67 15.85
C PRO A 8 0.08 22.46 14.80
N ALA A 9 1.37 22.15 14.59
CA ALA A 9 2.18 22.73 13.52
C ALA A 9 1.73 22.28 12.11
N VAL A 10 1.02 21.16 11.97
CA VAL A 10 0.52 20.66 10.67
C VAL A 10 -0.42 21.67 10.01
N PHE A 11 -1.20 22.44 10.79
CA PHE A 11 -2.09 23.47 10.27
C PHE A 11 -1.37 24.68 9.66
N GLN A 12 -0.05 24.80 9.87
CA GLN A 12 0.76 25.80 9.19
C GLN A 12 1.13 25.37 7.75
N TYR A 13 1.14 24.07 7.46
CA TYR A 13 1.47 23.52 6.14
C TYR A 13 0.21 23.28 5.27
N LYS A 14 -0.64 24.31 5.14
CA LYS A 14 -1.93 24.22 4.44
C LYS A 14 -1.80 23.66 3.01
N PHE A 15 -0.74 24.04 2.30
CA PHE A 15 -0.47 23.54 0.95
C PHE A 15 -0.14 22.04 0.93
N ALA A 16 0.69 21.57 1.86
CA ALA A 16 1.01 20.15 1.99
C ALA A 16 -0.23 19.32 2.32
N MET A 17 -1.11 19.84 3.20
CA MET A 17 -2.39 19.17 3.50
C MET A 17 -3.28 19.05 2.27
N LEU A 18 -3.39 20.11 1.46
CA LEU A 18 -4.14 20.06 0.21
C LEU A 18 -3.57 19.04 -0.78
N LEU A 19 -2.24 18.97 -0.91
CA LEU A 19 -1.59 17.97 -1.76
C LEU A 19 -1.83 16.54 -1.27
N ILE A 20 -1.76 16.28 0.03
CA ILE A 20 -2.06 14.96 0.61
C ILE A 20 -3.53 14.59 0.37
N ALA A 21 -4.45 15.54 0.60
CA ALA A 21 -5.88 15.32 0.34
C ALA A 21 -6.15 15.01 -1.13
N ALA A 22 -5.58 15.80 -2.05
CA ALA A 22 -5.66 15.56 -3.49
C ALA A 22 -5.09 14.19 -3.87
N SER A 23 -3.92 13.82 -3.32
CA SER A 23 -3.27 12.53 -3.58
C SER A 23 -4.14 11.36 -3.12
N SER A 24 -4.73 11.45 -1.92
CA SER A 24 -5.63 10.43 -1.38
C SER A 24 -6.91 10.30 -2.19
N PHE A 25 -7.46 11.42 -2.69
CA PHE A 25 -8.63 11.42 -3.56
C PHE A 25 -8.33 10.73 -4.90
N VAL A 26 -7.23 11.10 -5.55
CA VAL A 26 -6.78 10.47 -6.80
C VAL A 26 -6.58 8.96 -6.57
N GLN A 27 -5.94 8.57 -5.48
CA GLN A 27 -5.72 7.16 -5.15
C GLN A 27 -7.03 6.39 -4.91
N ALA A 28 -8.00 7.00 -4.23
CA ALA A 28 -9.32 6.40 -4.06
C ALA A 28 -10.04 6.20 -5.40
N VAL A 29 -9.98 7.20 -6.30
CA VAL A 29 -10.51 7.10 -7.66
C VAL A 29 -9.79 6.00 -8.44
N SER A 30 -8.47 5.89 -8.33
CA SER A 30 -7.69 4.83 -8.97
C SER A 30 -8.17 3.45 -8.53
N PHE A 31 -8.36 3.19 -7.24
CA PHE A 31 -8.86 1.89 -6.76
C PHE A 31 -10.28 1.57 -7.24
N VAL A 32 -11.16 2.56 -7.30
CA VAL A 32 -12.52 2.37 -7.85
C VAL A 32 -12.45 2.04 -9.34
N LEU A 33 -11.62 2.75 -10.11
CA LEU A 33 -11.46 2.51 -11.54
C LEU A 33 -10.83 1.15 -11.82
N MET A 34 -9.82 0.76 -11.05
CA MET A 34 -9.19 -0.56 -11.13
C MET A 34 -10.19 -1.69 -10.97
N ARG A 35 -11.17 -1.55 -10.06
CA ARG A 35 -12.23 -2.56 -9.87
C ARG A 35 -13.19 -2.69 -11.04
N ARG A 36 -13.27 -1.69 -11.92
CA ARG A 36 -14.12 -1.70 -13.12
C ARG A 36 -13.43 -2.30 -14.35
N VAL A 37 -12.13 -2.55 -14.26
CA VAL A 37 -11.37 -3.20 -15.34
C VAL A 37 -11.58 -4.70 -15.22
N GLU A 38 -12.36 -5.27 -16.13
CA GLU A 38 -12.65 -6.69 -16.21
C GLU A 38 -11.90 -7.32 -17.40
N GLY A 39 -11.49 -8.59 -17.26
CA GLY A 39 -10.87 -9.35 -18.35
C GLY A 39 -9.39 -9.07 -18.62
N VAL A 40 -8.72 -8.26 -17.79
CA VAL A 40 -7.28 -8.00 -17.88
C VAL A 40 -6.57 -8.74 -16.73
N GLY A 41 -5.54 -9.53 -17.07
CA GLY A 41 -4.74 -10.21 -16.06
C GLY A 41 -3.92 -9.23 -15.21
N VAL A 42 -3.59 -9.56 -13.96
CA VAL A 42 -2.89 -8.58 -13.10
C VAL A 42 -1.50 -8.23 -13.58
N PHE A 43 -0.76 -9.16 -14.19
CA PHE A 43 0.53 -8.82 -14.80
C PHE A 43 0.38 -7.88 -16.00
N GLU A 44 -0.71 -8.01 -16.77
CA GLU A 44 -1.02 -7.10 -17.88
C GLU A 44 -1.39 -5.71 -17.35
N MET A 45 -2.18 -5.65 -16.27
CA MET A 45 -2.56 -4.41 -15.62
C MET A 45 -1.35 -3.70 -14.99
N GLN A 46 -0.45 -4.45 -14.33
CA GLN A 46 0.83 -3.92 -13.84
C GLN A 46 1.72 -3.43 -15.00
N GLY A 47 1.74 -4.15 -16.12
CA GLY A 47 2.47 -3.75 -17.32
C GLY A 47 1.96 -2.42 -17.89
N TRP A 48 0.64 -2.29 -18.07
CA TRP A 48 0.03 -1.05 -18.54
C TRP A 48 0.28 0.12 -17.60
N MET A 49 0.17 -0.10 -16.29
CA MET A 49 0.51 0.94 -15.32
C MET A 49 1.98 1.34 -15.40
N ALA A 50 2.89 0.38 -15.52
CA ALA A 50 4.32 0.68 -15.66
C ALA A 50 4.60 1.53 -16.91
N VAL A 51 3.98 1.21 -18.06
CA VAL A 51 4.14 1.99 -19.30
C VAL A 51 3.59 3.41 -19.14
N VAL A 52 2.37 3.56 -18.64
CA VAL A 52 1.75 4.88 -18.44
C VAL A 52 2.55 5.71 -17.43
N SER A 53 2.95 5.11 -16.30
CA SER A 53 3.79 5.77 -15.31
C SER A 53 5.15 6.18 -15.87
N ALA A 54 5.81 5.33 -16.67
CA ALA A 54 7.09 5.67 -17.29
C ALA A 54 6.96 6.86 -18.25
N LEU A 55 5.88 6.93 -19.03
CA LEU A 55 5.61 8.06 -19.93
C LEU A 55 5.31 9.35 -19.15
N CYS A 56 4.43 9.28 -18.15
CA CYS A 56 4.07 10.45 -17.35
C CYS A 56 5.26 10.97 -16.52
N LEU A 57 5.98 10.08 -15.83
CA LEU A 57 7.16 10.45 -15.06
C LEU A 57 8.28 10.94 -15.98
N GLY A 58 8.51 10.27 -17.11
CA GLY A 58 9.50 10.72 -18.10
C GLY A 58 9.21 12.14 -18.60
N ALA A 59 7.95 12.45 -18.91
CA ALA A 59 7.56 13.81 -19.29
C ALA A 59 7.80 14.83 -18.16
N ILE A 60 7.47 14.49 -16.92
CA ILE A 60 7.71 15.35 -15.75
C ILE A 60 9.21 15.56 -15.55
N THR A 61 10.02 14.51 -15.59
CA THR A 61 11.48 14.60 -15.46
C THR A 61 12.06 15.50 -16.55
N LEU A 62 11.61 15.39 -17.81
CA LEU A 62 12.04 16.27 -18.91
C LEU A 62 11.67 17.74 -18.70
N LEU A 63 10.54 18.02 -18.04
CA LEU A 63 10.06 19.38 -17.81
C LEU A 63 10.67 20.05 -16.57
N PHE A 64 10.97 19.27 -15.52
CA PHE A 64 11.32 19.79 -14.20
C PHE A 64 12.74 19.44 -13.73
N GLU A 65 13.37 18.39 -14.28
CA GLU A 65 14.69 17.94 -13.85
C GLU A 65 15.79 18.22 -14.89
N GLN A 66 16.97 18.58 -14.40
CA GLN A 66 18.16 18.87 -15.20
C GLN A 66 19.23 17.83 -14.92
N ASN A 67 20.07 17.51 -15.93
CA ASN A 67 21.18 16.54 -15.81
C ASN A 67 20.76 15.12 -15.39
N GLN A 68 19.51 14.74 -15.66
CA GLN A 68 18.91 13.43 -15.39
C GLN A 68 19.76 12.23 -15.85
N ILE A 69 20.36 12.27 -17.06
CA ILE A 69 21.24 11.18 -17.54
C ILE A 69 22.54 11.13 -16.73
N ALA A 70 23.15 12.28 -16.45
CA ALA A 70 24.39 12.34 -15.67
C ALA A 70 24.17 11.89 -14.22
N GLY A 71 23.03 12.25 -13.62
CA GLY A 71 22.61 11.78 -12.29
C GLY A 71 22.39 10.27 -12.24
N LEU A 72 21.77 9.70 -13.28
CA LEU A 72 21.61 8.24 -13.40
C LEU A 72 22.96 7.52 -13.47
N VAL A 73 23.88 8.01 -14.29
CA VAL A 73 25.24 7.43 -14.38
C VAL A 73 26.02 7.60 -13.07
N ALA A 74 25.91 8.76 -12.42
CA ALA A 74 26.58 9.04 -11.15
C ALA A 74 26.08 8.16 -10.00
N SER A 75 24.82 7.72 -10.04
CA SER A 75 24.25 6.80 -9.04
C SER A 75 24.88 5.40 -9.05
N GLY A 76 25.56 5.04 -10.15
CA GLY A 76 26.29 3.79 -10.31
C GLY A 76 25.45 2.55 -10.01
N TRP A 77 26.10 1.52 -9.47
CA TRP A 77 25.46 0.24 -9.16
C TRP A 77 24.41 0.34 -8.05
N VAL A 78 24.51 1.31 -7.16
CA VAL A 78 23.55 1.49 -6.05
C VAL A 78 22.21 2.01 -6.58
N GLY A 79 22.24 3.03 -7.46
CA GLY A 79 21.02 3.53 -8.09
C GLY A 79 20.36 2.48 -8.98
N ALA A 80 21.14 1.74 -9.78
CA ALA A 80 20.64 0.63 -10.57
C ALA A 80 20.01 -0.47 -9.69
N GLY A 81 20.65 -0.82 -8.57
CA GLY A 81 20.12 -1.77 -7.60
C GLY A 81 18.81 -1.30 -6.94
N ALA A 82 18.71 0.00 -6.61
CA ALA A 82 17.49 0.57 -6.04
C ALA A 82 16.32 0.55 -7.03
N ILE A 83 16.57 0.89 -8.30
CA ILE A 83 15.56 0.81 -9.37
C ILE A 83 15.12 -0.64 -9.56
N PHE A 84 16.07 -1.58 -9.65
CA PHE A 84 15.78 -3.01 -9.81
C PHE A 84 14.97 -3.56 -8.62
N TYR A 85 15.37 -3.23 -7.40
CA TYR A 85 14.65 -3.62 -6.19
C TYR A 85 13.20 -3.10 -6.20
N ASN A 86 12.97 -1.84 -6.56
CA ASN A 86 11.62 -1.30 -6.64
C ASN A 86 10.79 -1.96 -7.74
N ALA A 87 11.35 -2.09 -8.95
CA ALA A 87 10.63 -2.63 -10.09
C ALA A 87 10.30 -4.13 -9.93
N VAL A 88 11.26 -4.92 -9.43
CA VAL A 88 11.13 -6.37 -9.39
C VAL A 88 10.66 -6.85 -8.01
N ALA A 89 11.37 -6.48 -6.94
CA ALA A 89 11.04 -7.01 -5.61
C ALA A 89 9.76 -6.39 -5.05
N VAL A 90 9.61 -5.06 -5.12
CA VAL A 90 8.44 -4.38 -4.58
C VAL A 90 7.23 -4.54 -5.52
N SER A 91 7.38 -4.18 -6.79
CA SER A 91 6.24 -4.17 -7.71
C SER A 91 5.87 -5.57 -8.20
N LEU A 92 6.78 -6.29 -8.86
CA LEU A 92 6.42 -7.57 -9.48
C LEU A 92 6.19 -8.68 -8.45
N ILE A 93 7.14 -8.88 -7.52
CA ILE A 93 7.04 -9.93 -6.49
C ILE A 93 6.03 -9.53 -5.41
N GLY A 94 6.10 -8.30 -4.89
CA GLY A 94 5.18 -7.82 -3.86
C GLY A 94 3.73 -7.81 -4.32
N HIS A 95 3.39 -7.04 -5.36
CA HIS A 95 2.00 -6.98 -5.83
C HIS A 95 1.56 -8.27 -6.54
N GLY A 96 2.41 -8.89 -7.37
CA GLY A 96 2.08 -10.13 -8.06
C GLY A 96 1.87 -11.31 -7.10
N GLY A 97 2.74 -11.46 -6.10
CA GLY A 97 2.61 -12.50 -5.07
C GLY A 97 1.38 -12.30 -4.19
N MET A 98 1.07 -11.06 -3.82
CA MET A 98 -0.15 -10.75 -3.07
C MET A 98 -1.42 -11.06 -3.87
N TYR A 99 -1.42 -10.74 -5.17
CA TYR A 99 -2.55 -11.04 -6.02
C TYR A 99 -2.75 -12.55 -6.21
N TYR A 100 -1.67 -13.30 -6.41
CA TYR A 100 -1.70 -14.76 -6.41
C TYR A 100 -2.33 -15.32 -5.12
N LEU A 101 -1.95 -14.76 -3.96
CA LEU A 101 -2.51 -15.18 -2.67
C LEU A 101 -4.01 -14.87 -2.54
N ILE A 102 -4.46 -13.71 -3.01
CA ILE A 102 -5.87 -13.30 -2.99
C ILE A 102 -6.71 -14.17 -3.93
N GLN A 103 -6.15 -14.61 -5.05
CA GLN A 103 -6.85 -15.55 -5.94
C GLN A 103 -6.98 -16.95 -5.34
N LYS A 104 -6.05 -17.36 -4.46
CA LYS A 104 -6.00 -18.72 -3.90
C LYS A 104 -6.61 -18.87 -2.51
N TYR A 105 -6.64 -17.79 -1.72
CA TYR A 105 -7.13 -17.80 -0.34
C TYR A 105 -8.22 -16.75 -0.13
N PRO A 106 -9.23 -17.01 0.72
CA PRO A 106 -10.24 -16.02 1.06
C PRO A 106 -9.58 -14.77 1.64
N VAL A 107 -10.09 -13.59 1.25
CA VAL A 107 -9.53 -12.27 1.58
C VAL A 107 -9.25 -12.11 3.08
N THR A 108 -10.10 -12.69 3.93
CA THR A 108 -9.99 -12.68 5.40
C THR A 108 -8.73 -13.36 5.93
N ARG A 109 -8.17 -14.35 5.22
CA ARG A 109 -6.89 -14.99 5.58
C ARG A 109 -5.67 -14.19 5.11
N VAL A 110 -5.83 -13.39 4.06
CA VAL A 110 -4.74 -12.58 3.50
C VAL A 110 -4.65 -11.23 4.20
N ALA A 111 -5.75 -10.71 4.75
CA ALA A 111 -5.81 -9.43 5.47
C ALA A 111 -4.72 -9.26 6.55
N PRO A 112 -4.40 -10.26 7.41
CA PRO A 112 -3.33 -10.13 8.39
C PRO A 112 -1.93 -9.92 7.78
N LEU A 113 -1.67 -10.45 6.58
CA LEU A 113 -0.38 -10.26 5.89
C LEU A 113 -0.15 -8.79 5.52
N TRP A 114 -1.20 -8.06 5.16
CA TRP A 114 -1.11 -6.62 4.87
C TRP A 114 -0.70 -5.80 6.11
N LEU A 115 -1.06 -6.28 7.30
CA LEU A 115 -0.75 -5.61 8.57
C LEU A 115 0.68 -5.87 9.04
N LEU A 116 1.36 -6.86 8.46
CA LEU A 116 2.78 -7.08 8.69
C LEU A 116 3.65 -6.05 7.98
N ALA A 117 3.18 -5.44 6.89
CA ALA A 117 3.95 -4.43 6.15
C ALA A 117 4.43 -3.26 7.03
N PRO A 118 3.57 -2.59 7.83
CA PRO A 118 4.03 -1.53 8.75
C PRO A 118 4.96 -2.06 9.85
N VAL A 119 4.76 -3.29 10.33
CA VAL A 119 5.65 -3.90 11.34
C VAL A 119 7.05 -4.11 10.77
N TRP A 120 7.17 -4.73 9.59
CA TRP A 120 8.44 -4.90 8.90
C TRP A 120 9.06 -3.58 8.49
N GLY A 121 8.25 -2.59 8.10
CA GLY A 121 8.71 -1.24 7.83
C GLY A 121 9.37 -0.60 9.06
N THR A 122 8.74 -0.69 10.23
CA THR A 122 9.33 -0.18 11.49
C THR A 122 10.59 -0.94 11.87
N VAL A 123 10.58 -2.28 11.81
CA VAL A 123 11.77 -3.09 12.10
C VAL A 123 12.92 -2.74 11.15
N GLY A 124 12.62 -2.56 9.87
CA GLY A 124 13.58 -2.11 8.87
C GLY A 124 14.13 -0.72 9.16
N GLY A 125 13.29 0.25 9.55
CA GLY A 125 13.73 1.59 9.96
C GLY A 125 14.69 1.56 11.15
N VAL A 126 14.41 0.72 12.15
CA VAL A 126 15.30 0.56 13.32
C VAL A 126 16.63 -0.08 12.91
N ILE A 127 16.59 -1.17 12.15
CA ILE A 127 17.79 -1.95 11.81
C ILE A 127 18.68 -1.20 10.81
N PHE A 128 18.09 -0.64 9.75
CA PHE A 128 18.83 -0.07 8.63
C PHE A 128 19.03 1.45 8.74
N LEU A 129 18.07 2.19 9.30
CA LEU A 129 18.15 3.65 9.46
C LEU A 129 18.56 4.08 10.88
N GLY A 130 18.52 3.16 11.85
CA GLY A 130 18.83 3.47 13.25
C GLY A 130 17.72 4.23 13.98
N ASP A 131 16.49 4.16 13.47
CA ASP A 131 15.35 4.86 14.08
C ASP A 131 15.12 4.41 15.53
N THR A 132 14.89 5.37 16.43
CA THR A 132 14.58 5.08 17.83
C THR A 132 13.08 4.89 18.02
N VAL A 133 12.66 3.69 18.41
CA VAL A 133 11.25 3.42 18.77
C VAL A 133 10.95 4.06 20.13
N THR A 134 10.20 5.15 20.12
CA THR A 134 9.74 5.79 21.35
C THR A 134 8.61 5.00 22.00
N LEU A 135 8.44 5.16 23.32
CA LEU A 135 7.34 4.53 24.05
C LEU A 135 5.97 4.94 23.49
N LEU A 136 5.84 6.21 23.04
CA LEU A 136 4.61 6.72 22.43
C LEU A 136 4.32 6.02 21.09
N MET A 137 5.33 5.76 20.26
CA MET A 137 5.17 4.98 19.04
C MET A 137 4.79 3.53 19.33
N ALA A 138 5.38 2.91 20.36
CA ALA A 138 5.04 1.55 20.76
C ALA A 138 3.57 1.44 21.23
N VAL A 139 3.12 2.36 22.10
CA VAL A 139 1.73 2.41 22.58
C VAL A 139 0.77 2.74 21.43
N GLY A 140 1.09 3.72 20.59
CA GLY A 140 0.29 4.08 19.43
C GLY A 140 0.18 2.95 18.38
N GLY A 141 1.26 2.18 18.21
CA GLY A 141 1.30 0.98 17.39
C GLY A 141 0.40 -0.12 17.95
N LEU A 142 0.49 -0.42 19.25
CA LEU A 142 -0.35 -1.40 19.93
C LEU A 142 -1.84 -1.06 19.83
N ILE A 143 -2.21 0.22 20.03
CA ILE A 143 -3.60 0.67 19.88
C ILE A 143 -4.09 0.49 18.44
N THR A 144 -3.25 0.82 17.45
CA THR A 144 -3.60 0.65 16.04
C THR A 144 -3.77 -0.82 15.67
N LEU A 145 -2.84 -1.69 16.10
CA LEU A 145 -2.94 -3.13 15.88
C LEU A 145 -4.18 -3.73 16.56
N GLY A 146 -4.49 -3.30 17.79
CA GLY A 146 -5.71 -3.71 18.50
C GLY A 146 -6.98 -3.28 17.77
N GLY A 147 -7.02 -2.06 17.24
CA GLY A 147 -8.13 -1.57 16.43
C GLY A 147 -8.35 -2.39 15.16
N VAL A 148 -7.26 -2.70 14.43
CA VAL A 148 -7.37 -3.52 13.23
C VAL A 148 -7.77 -4.97 13.56
N TRP A 149 -7.25 -5.52 14.65
CA TRP A 149 -7.64 -6.84 15.13
C TRP A 149 -9.14 -6.92 15.47
N ALA A 150 -9.69 -5.90 16.11
CA ALA A 150 -11.12 -5.82 16.39
C ALA A 150 -11.97 -5.75 15.10
N ILE A 151 -11.54 -4.95 14.11
CA ILE A 151 -12.24 -4.83 12.82
C ILE A 151 -12.20 -6.15 12.05
N THR A 152 -11.04 -6.79 11.97
CA THR A 152 -10.87 -8.06 11.25
C THR A 152 -11.70 -9.18 11.86
N MET A 153 -11.81 -9.25 13.19
CA MET A 153 -12.73 -10.19 13.85
C MET A 153 -14.20 -9.88 13.63
N ALA A 154 -14.59 -8.60 13.63
CA ALA A 154 -15.96 -8.21 13.35
C ALA A 154 -16.38 -8.61 11.91
N GLN A 155 -15.49 -8.44 10.94
CA GLN A 155 -15.70 -8.86 9.55
C GLN A 155 -15.79 -10.39 9.44
N ALA A 156 -14.89 -11.13 10.08
CA ALA A 156 -14.93 -12.60 10.08
C ALA A 156 -16.26 -13.14 10.65
N LYS A 157 -16.79 -12.49 11.69
CA LYS A 157 -18.08 -12.86 12.28
C LYS A 157 -19.27 -12.53 11.37
N SER A 158 -19.20 -11.42 10.63
CA SER A 158 -20.22 -11.02 9.65
C SER A 158 -20.28 -11.99 8.47
N ASP A 159 -19.13 -12.35 7.92
CA ASP A 159 -19.03 -13.27 6.77
C ASP A 159 -19.51 -14.69 7.12
N SER A 160 -19.16 -15.17 8.33
CA SER A 160 -19.61 -16.48 8.82
C SER A 160 -21.13 -16.54 9.03
N ARG A 161 -21.77 -15.43 9.40
CA ARG A 161 -23.22 -15.38 9.61
C ARG A 161 -23.99 -15.36 8.28
N ALA A 162 -23.47 -14.63 7.29
CA ALA A 162 -24.04 -14.58 5.94
C ALA A 162 -23.97 -15.95 5.23
N THR A 163 -22.91 -16.73 5.46
CA THR A 163 -22.79 -18.09 4.92
C THR A 163 -23.79 -19.06 5.55
N THR A 164 -23.96 -19.02 6.88
CA THR A 164 -24.97 -19.84 7.56
C THR A 164 -26.41 -19.50 7.15
N GLU A 165 -26.75 -18.21 7.00
CA GLU A 165 -28.09 -17.79 6.54
C GLU A 165 -28.37 -18.24 5.09
N ALA A 166 -27.36 -18.24 4.22
CA ALA A 166 -27.49 -18.72 2.84
C ALA A 166 -27.68 -20.25 2.76
N GLU A 167 -26.96 -21.01 3.59
CA GLU A 167 -27.05 -22.48 3.66
C GLU A 167 -28.43 -22.91 4.17
N VAL A 168 -28.93 -22.27 5.23
CA VAL A 168 -30.28 -22.52 5.78
C VAL A 168 -31.37 -22.16 4.78
N SER A 169 -31.23 -21.06 4.02
CA SER A 169 -32.20 -20.70 2.98
C SER A 169 -32.22 -21.68 1.80
N SER A 170 -31.13 -22.42 1.57
CA SER A 170 -31.04 -23.42 0.49
C SER A 170 -31.59 -24.79 0.89
N GLU A 171 -31.58 -25.13 2.18
CA GLU A 171 -32.22 -26.37 2.70
C GLU A 171 -33.74 -26.25 2.83
N ILE A 172 -34.27 -25.02 2.89
CA ILE A 172 -35.71 -24.75 3.03
C ILE A 172 -36.43 -24.69 1.66
N LEU A 173 -35.70 -24.62 0.55
CA LEU A 173 -36.24 -24.59 -0.83
C LEU A 173 -36.08 -25.94 -1.53
#